data_AF-A0A956CAD9-F1
#
_entry.id   AF-A0A956CAD9-F1
#
_cell.length_a   1.000
_cell.length_b   1.000
_cell.length_c   1.000
_cell.angle_alpha   90.00
_cell.angle_beta   90.00
_cell.angle_gamma   90.00
#
_symmetry.space_group_name_H-M   'P 1'
#
loop_
_entity.id
_entity.type
_entity.pdbx_description
1 polymer ?
#
loop_
_entity_poly.entity_id
_entity_poly.type
_entity_poly.pdbx_seq_one_letter_code
_entity_poly.pdbx_strand_id
1 'polypeptide(L)'
;MIRLLFALALATACTRHEASERQSETAPSSVARPALDPGSDPSRFECKSAADCRNSCAYGAVSSHWYEKNRTRLRECKDGCANQVAGTPRCEDGNCVAYRGDGTLWPECTRRPPPER
;
A
#
# COMPACT_ATOMS: atom_id res chain seq x y z
N MET A 1 10.03 48.40 15.86
CA MET A 1 10.99 48.32 16.98
C MET A 1 10.62 47.11 17.81
N ILE A 2 11.48 46.07 17.83
CA ILE A 2 11.80 45.18 18.98
C ILE A 2 12.77 44.14 18.40
N ARG A 3 14.03 44.29 18.81
CA ARG A 3 15.13 43.34 18.66
C ARG A 3 15.17 42.50 19.93
N LEU A 4 15.36 41.19 19.81
CA LEU A 4 15.98 40.27 20.80
C LEU A 4 15.95 38.88 20.11
N LEU A 5 17.03 38.33 19.51
CA LEU A 5 18.33 37.88 20.03
C LEU A 5 18.24 36.88 21.20
N PHE A 6 19.20 35.94 21.21
CA PHE A 6 19.45 34.77 22.08
C PHE A 6 18.99 33.43 21.51
N ALA A 7 19.79 32.37 21.43
CA ALA A 7 21.24 32.17 21.53
C ALA A 7 21.52 30.73 21.03
N LEU A 8 22.67 30.53 20.40
CA LEU A 8 23.22 29.21 20.07
C LEU A 8 23.48 28.40 21.35
N ALA A 9 23.20 27.10 21.30
CA ALA A 9 23.90 26.11 22.10
C ALA A 9 24.34 24.95 21.18
N LEU A 10 25.62 24.96 20.81
CA LEU A 10 26.33 23.80 20.30
C LEU A 10 26.62 22.85 21.47
N ALA A 11 26.19 21.60 21.37
CA ALA A 11 26.70 20.52 22.20
C ALA A 11 27.17 19.38 21.30
N THR A 12 28.49 19.37 21.09
CA THR A 12 29.27 18.32 20.44
C THR A 12 29.39 17.13 21.38
N ALA A 13 29.02 15.92 20.93
CA ALA A 13 29.47 14.69 21.56
C ALA A 13 29.77 13.63 20.49
N CYS A 14 31.05 13.52 20.16
CA CYS A 14 31.63 12.38 19.45
C CYS A 14 31.74 11.19 20.41
N THR A 15 31.02 10.09 20.15
CA THR A 15 31.35 8.79 20.76
C THR A 15 31.24 7.65 19.75
N ARG A 16 32.44 7.23 19.32
CA ARG A 16 32.92 5.85 19.09
C ARG A 16 32.23 4.97 18.05
N HIS A 17 32.99 4.71 17.00
CA HIS A 17 33.08 3.44 16.27
C HIS A 17 33.03 2.22 17.23
N GLU A 18 32.08 1.32 16.99
CA GLU A 18 32.25 -0.11 17.22
C GLU A 18 32.31 -0.81 15.85
N ALA A 19 33.50 -1.32 15.54
CA ALA A 19 33.72 -2.30 14.50
C ALA A 19 33.80 -3.66 15.18
N SER A 20 32.77 -4.51 15.04
CA SER A 20 32.75 -5.95 15.34
C SER A 20 31.30 -6.43 15.12
N GLU A 21 30.95 -7.50 14.42
CA GLU A 21 31.67 -8.58 13.77
C GLU A 21 30.94 -8.92 12.46
N ARG A 22 31.71 -9.34 11.45
CA ARG A 22 31.18 -10.11 10.34
C ARG A 22 30.75 -11.48 10.87
N GLN A 23 29.52 -11.63 11.34
CA GLN A 23 28.89 -12.93 11.35
C GLN A 23 28.42 -13.23 9.93
N SER A 24 29.34 -13.89 9.21
CA SER A 24 29.06 -14.67 8.03
C SER A 24 28.20 -15.86 8.45
N GLU A 25 26.97 -15.58 8.87
CA GLU A 25 25.97 -16.59 9.13
C GLU A 25 25.58 -17.15 7.76
N THR A 26 25.90 -18.41 7.57
CA THR A 26 25.58 -19.17 6.37
C THR A 26 24.07 -19.08 6.19
N ALA A 27 23.62 -18.23 5.27
CA ALA A 27 22.22 -18.01 4.99
C ALA A 27 21.59 -19.39 4.75
N PRO A 28 20.58 -19.80 5.54
CA PRO A 28 19.84 -21.01 5.24
C PRO A 28 19.33 -20.85 3.82
N SER A 29 19.70 -21.83 2.98
CA SER A 29 19.33 -21.89 1.58
C SER A 29 17.84 -21.59 1.47
N SER A 30 17.55 -20.36 1.07
CA SER A 30 16.23 -19.77 1.07
C SER A 30 15.46 -20.45 -0.02
N VAL A 31 14.81 -21.56 0.32
CA VAL A 31 13.78 -22.17 -0.53
C VAL A 31 12.73 -21.09 -0.69
N ALA A 32 12.77 -20.40 -1.83
CA ALA A 32 11.88 -19.29 -2.11
C ALA A 32 10.45 -19.82 -1.98
N ARG A 33 9.75 -19.39 -0.91
CA ARG A 33 8.34 -19.73 -0.75
C ARG A 33 7.64 -19.28 -2.03
N PRO A 34 6.82 -20.13 -2.66
CA PRO A 34 6.06 -19.74 -3.83
C PRO A 34 5.37 -18.41 -3.53
N ALA A 35 5.56 -17.43 -4.41
CA ALA A 35 4.89 -16.15 -4.25
C ALA A 35 3.38 -16.41 -4.19
N LEU A 36 2.75 -16.08 -3.06
CA LEU A 36 1.31 -16.22 -2.90
C LEU A 36 0.59 -15.49 -4.03
N ASP A 37 -0.47 -16.10 -4.55
CA ASP A 37 -1.34 -15.47 -5.54
C ASP A 37 -1.87 -14.15 -4.97
N PRO A 38 -1.68 -13.01 -5.66
CA PRO A 38 -2.14 -11.71 -5.17
C PRO A 38 -3.63 -11.69 -4.81
N GLY A 39 -4.45 -12.44 -5.54
CA GLY A 39 -5.89 -12.54 -5.31
C GLY A 39 -6.26 -13.32 -4.05
N SER A 40 -5.36 -14.13 -3.50
CA SER A 40 -5.57 -14.84 -2.23
C SER A 40 -5.22 -14.02 -0.99
N ASP A 41 -4.54 -12.88 -1.15
CA ASP A 41 -4.11 -12.04 -0.03
C ASP A 41 -5.30 -11.24 0.55
N PRO A 42 -5.70 -11.47 1.81
CA PRO A 42 -6.81 -10.72 2.42
C PRO A 42 -6.47 -9.25 2.69
N SER A 43 -5.17 -8.93 2.87
CA SER A 43 -4.72 -7.55 3.14
C SER A 43 -4.96 -6.60 1.96
N ARG A 44 -5.33 -7.15 0.79
CA ARG A 44 -5.68 -6.38 -0.39
C ARG A 44 -6.85 -5.42 -0.18
N PHE A 45 -7.65 -5.61 0.87
CA PHE A 45 -8.79 -4.75 1.15
C PHE A 45 -8.57 -3.81 2.33
N GLU A 46 -7.48 -3.96 3.09
CA GLU A 46 -7.29 -3.24 4.35
C GLU A 46 -6.87 -1.79 4.12
N CYS A 47 -7.48 -0.85 4.85
CA CYS A 47 -7.18 0.58 4.75
C CYS A 47 -7.25 1.28 6.11
N LYS A 48 -6.63 2.46 6.21
CA LYS A 48 -6.75 3.35 7.38
C LYS A 48 -7.52 4.62 7.04
N SER A 49 -7.52 5.02 5.77
CA SER A 49 -8.17 6.21 5.25
C SER A 49 -8.58 6.00 3.79
N ALA A 50 -9.49 6.84 3.27
CA ALA A 50 -9.90 6.75 1.87
C ALA A 50 -8.73 6.92 0.88
N ALA A 51 -7.69 7.69 1.26
CA ALA A 51 -6.47 7.85 0.44
C ALA A 51 -5.66 6.55 0.29
N ASP A 52 -5.87 5.58 1.19
CA ASP A 52 -5.26 4.26 1.09
C ASP A 52 -5.99 3.34 0.11
N CYS A 53 -7.12 3.76 -0.45
CA CYS A 53 -7.91 2.94 -1.36
C CYS A 53 -7.78 3.38 -2.81
N ARG A 54 -7.85 2.41 -3.72
CA ARG A 54 -7.87 2.66 -5.16
C ARG A 54 -8.67 1.58 -5.90
N ASN A 55 -9.09 1.93 -7.11
CA ASN A 55 -9.78 1.00 -8.00
C ASN A 55 -8.76 0.19 -8.83
N SER A 56 -8.82 -1.14 -8.70
CA SER A 56 -8.21 -2.13 -9.60
C SER A 56 -9.28 -2.69 -10.53
N CYS A 57 -8.95 -2.92 -11.80
CA CYS A 57 -9.94 -3.52 -12.71
C CYS A 57 -10.20 -4.99 -12.45
N ALA A 58 -9.15 -5.73 -12.16
CA ALA A 58 -9.28 -7.16 -11.88
C ALA A 58 -9.86 -7.42 -10.48
N TYR A 59 -9.57 -6.55 -9.51
CA TYR A 59 -9.81 -6.84 -8.09
C TYR A 59 -10.76 -5.86 -7.38
N GLY A 60 -11.25 -4.81 -8.06
CA GLY A 60 -12.17 -3.83 -7.48
C GLY A 60 -11.47 -2.84 -6.55
N ALA A 61 -12.15 -2.37 -5.50
CA ALA A 61 -11.55 -1.52 -4.47
C ALA A 61 -10.54 -2.30 -3.63
N VAL A 62 -9.29 -1.84 -3.67
CA VAL A 62 -8.15 -2.47 -2.98
C VAL A 62 -7.29 -1.42 -2.30
N SER A 63 -6.41 -1.86 -1.39
CA SER A 63 -5.44 -0.97 -0.75
C SER A 63 -4.32 -0.60 -1.71
N SER A 64 -3.93 0.67 -1.68
CA SER A 64 -2.84 1.24 -2.45
C SER A 64 -1.52 0.51 -2.15
N HIS A 65 -1.27 0.15 -0.89
CA HIS A 65 -0.07 -0.59 -0.50
C HIS A 65 -0.01 -1.97 -1.17
N TRP A 66 -1.09 -2.76 -1.06
CA TRP A 66 -1.17 -4.05 -1.73
C TRP A 66 -1.04 -3.89 -3.25
N TYR A 67 -1.73 -2.91 -3.84
CA TYR A 67 -1.69 -2.70 -5.27
C TYR A 67 -0.26 -2.40 -5.74
N GLU A 68 0.46 -1.47 -5.13
CA GLU A 68 1.82 -1.13 -5.54
C GLU A 68 2.78 -2.32 -5.46
N LYS A 69 2.64 -3.16 -4.42
CA LYS A 69 3.42 -4.40 -4.26
C LYS A 69 3.11 -5.45 -5.34
N ASN A 70 1.90 -5.43 -5.89
CA ASN A 70 1.44 -6.45 -6.83
C ASN A 70 1.32 -5.96 -8.28
N ARG A 71 1.38 -4.65 -8.55
CA ARG A 71 1.01 -4.02 -9.83
C ARG A 71 1.65 -4.64 -11.08
N THR A 72 2.88 -5.14 -10.98
CA THR A 72 3.60 -5.80 -12.09
C THR A 72 3.05 -7.18 -12.44
N ARG A 73 2.28 -7.78 -11.52
CA ARG A 73 1.61 -9.08 -11.66
C ARG A 73 0.10 -8.94 -11.91
N LEU A 74 -0.44 -7.72 -11.81
CA LEU A 74 -1.86 -7.47 -12.07
C LEU A 74 -2.07 -7.28 -13.57
N ARG A 75 -3.12 -7.90 -14.10
CA ARG A 75 -3.61 -7.63 -15.46
C ARG A 75 -4.54 -6.42 -15.41
N GLU A 76 -3.95 -5.22 -15.40
CA GLU A 76 -4.69 -3.96 -15.37
C GLU A 76 -4.94 -3.44 -16.80
N CYS A 77 -6.04 -2.71 -16.98
CA CYS A 77 -6.21 -1.88 -18.16
C CYS A 77 -5.17 -0.75 -18.14
N LYS A 78 -4.73 -0.30 -19.33
CA LYS A 78 -3.68 0.73 -19.48
C LYS A 78 -4.02 2.05 -18.74
N ASP A 79 -5.30 2.34 -18.60
CA ASP A 79 -5.85 3.53 -17.92
C ASP A 79 -6.40 3.21 -16.51
N GLY A 80 -6.08 2.03 -15.96
CA GLY A 80 -6.69 1.50 -14.75
C GLY A 80 -8.20 1.30 -14.90
N CYS A 81 -8.93 1.23 -13.78
CA CYS A 81 -10.39 1.19 -13.78
C CYS A 81 -11.05 2.57 -13.78
N ALA A 82 -10.40 3.54 -14.41
CA ALA A 82 -10.99 4.82 -14.75
C ALA A 82 -11.96 4.68 -15.94
N ASN A 83 -12.93 3.76 -15.87
CA ASN A 83 -14.15 4.00 -16.61
C ASN A 83 -14.88 5.14 -15.87
N GLN A 84 -15.47 6.09 -16.61
CA GLN A 84 -16.06 7.32 -16.04
C GLN A 84 -17.21 7.07 -15.02
N VAL A 85 -17.54 5.80 -14.77
CA VAL A 85 -18.60 5.34 -13.88
C VAL A 85 -18.07 5.02 -12.49
N ALA A 86 -16.78 4.74 -12.32
CA ALA A 86 -16.20 4.44 -11.02
C ALA A 86 -15.95 5.73 -10.21
N GLY A 87 -16.58 5.81 -9.04
CA GLY A 87 -16.29 6.82 -8.04
C GLY A 87 -15.00 6.50 -7.29
N THR A 88 -14.55 7.46 -6.47
CA THR A 88 -13.43 7.25 -5.56
C THR A 88 -13.81 6.21 -4.50
N PRO A 89 -13.02 5.14 -4.30
CA PRO A 89 -13.30 4.17 -3.24
C PRO A 89 -13.10 4.81 -1.87
N ARG A 90 -13.78 4.28 -0.87
CA ARG A 90 -13.75 4.79 0.51
C ARG A 90 -13.20 3.73 1.45
N CYS A 91 -12.67 4.18 2.58
CA CYS A 91 -12.28 3.30 3.66
C CYS A 91 -13.39 3.26 4.71
N GLU A 92 -14.04 2.12 4.86
CA GLU A 92 -15.16 1.90 5.77
C GLU A 92 -14.88 0.66 6.61
N ASP A 93 -14.90 0.82 7.93
CA ASP A 93 -14.58 -0.24 8.91
C ASP A 93 -13.24 -0.94 8.61
N GLY A 94 -12.25 -0.18 8.15
CA GLY A 94 -10.93 -0.68 7.78
C GLY A 94 -10.86 -1.38 6.41
N ASN A 95 -11.90 -1.24 5.58
CA ASN A 95 -12.01 -1.90 4.28
C ASN A 95 -12.19 -0.93 3.12
N CYS A 96 -11.51 -1.19 2.01
CA CYS A 96 -11.74 -0.48 0.77
C CYS A 96 -13.06 -0.92 0.13
N VAL A 97 -13.97 0.04 0.00
CA VAL A 97 -15.32 -0.13 -0.55
C VAL A 97 -15.46 0.69 -1.83
N ALA A 98 -16.01 0.09 -2.88
CA ALA A 98 -16.18 0.73 -4.18
C ALA A 98 -17.52 1.46 -4.30
N TYR A 99 -17.50 2.59 -4.98
CA TYR A 99 -18.67 3.41 -5.25
C TYR A 99 -18.74 3.76 -6.74
N ARG A 100 -19.95 4.01 -7.24
CA ARG A 100 -20.19 4.61 -8.55
C ARG A 100 -19.97 6.12 -8.49
N GLY A 101 -19.88 6.77 -9.64
CA GLY A 101 -19.68 8.22 -9.77
C GLY A 101 -20.80 9.07 -9.14
N ASP A 102 -21.99 8.50 -8.96
CA ASP A 102 -23.14 9.10 -8.26
C ASP A 102 -23.09 8.90 -6.73
N GLY A 103 -22.08 8.21 -6.21
CA GLY A 103 -21.94 7.90 -4.79
C GLY A 103 -22.72 6.66 -4.32
N THR A 104 -23.36 5.92 -5.22
CA THR A 104 -24.02 4.64 -4.91
C THR A 104 -22.99 3.54 -4.65
N LEU A 105 -23.19 2.72 -3.61
CA LEU A 105 -22.35 1.55 -3.34
C LEU A 105 -22.28 0.63 -4.56
N TRP A 106 -21.09 0.10 -4.88
CA TRP A 106 -20.89 -0.82 -5.99
C TRP A 106 -20.40 -2.19 -5.50
N PRO A 107 -21.30 -3.12 -5.14
CA PRO A 107 -20.93 -4.41 -4.57
C PRO A 107 -20.05 -5.26 -5.49
N GLU A 108 -20.31 -5.26 -6.79
CA GLU A 108 -19.53 -6.02 -7.78
C GLU A 108 -18.07 -5.57 -7.88
N CYS A 109 -17.80 -4.31 -7.54
CA CYS A 109 -16.45 -3.75 -7.46
C CYS A 109 -15.92 -3.68 -6.03
N THR A 110 -16.72 -4.05 -5.02
CA THR A 110 -16.29 -4.14 -3.63
C THR A 110 -15.84 -5.57 -3.36
N ARG A 111 -14.57 -5.74 -3.01
CA ARG A 111 -13.99 -7.06 -2.72
C ARG A 111 -14.19 -8.09 -3.83
N ARG A 112 -13.99 -7.68 -5.09
CA ARG A 112 -14.16 -8.56 -6.24
C ARG A 112 -13.28 -9.83 -6.06
N PRO A 113 -13.83 -11.03 -6.32
CA PRO A 113 -13.03 -12.24 -6.27
C PRO A 113 -11.92 -12.18 -7.32
N PRO A 114 -10.82 -12.94 -7.12
CA PRO A 114 -9.76 -13.05 -8.11
C PRO A 114 -10.34 -13.49 -9.46
N PRO A 115 -9.87 -12.95 -10.59
CA PRO A 115 -10.27 -13.45 -11.90
C PRO A 115 -9.83 -14.91 -12.02
N GLU A 116 -10.73 -15.76 -12.52
CA GLU A 116 -10.37 -17.13 -12.91
C GLU A 116 -9.29 -17.06 -14.01
N ARG A 117 -8.23 -17.87 -13.86
CA ARG A 117 -7.05 -17.84 -14.73
C ARG A 117 -7.24 -18.65 -16.00
#